data_AF-A0A519WYL0-F1
#
_entry.id   AF-A0A519WYL0-F1
#
_cell.length_a   1.000
_cell.length_b   1.000
_cell.length_c   1.000
_cell.angle_alpha   90.00
_cell.angle_beta   90.00
_cell.angle_gamma   90.00
#
_symmetry.space_group_name_H-M   'P 1'
#
loop_
_entity.id
_entity.type
_entity.pdbx_description
1 polymer ?
#
loop_
_entity_poly.entity_id
_entity_poly.type
_entity_poly.pdbx_seq_one_letter_code
_entity_poly.pdbx_strand_id
1 'polypeptide(L)' 'NGIVNVKSAPDVKQKTLMVIHEGTKVKVLEQKADWFKVELPNGNLGWVEAAALKMI' A
#
# COMPACT_ATOMS: atom_id res chain seq x y z
N ASN A 1 8.63 -9.61 -10.22
CA ASN A 1 9.85 -8.88 -9.75
C ASN A 1 9.53 -7.46 -9.27
N GLY A 2 8.26 -7.07 -9.16
CA GLY A 2 7.90 -5.76 -8.62
C GLY A 2 8.01 -5.70 -7.09
N ILE A 3 8.50 -4.57 -6.59
CA ILE A 3 8.36 -4.17 -5.18
C ILE A 3 7.42 -2.98 -5.09
N VAL A 4 6.66 -2.88 -4.01
CA VAL A 4 5.77 -1.75 -3.72
C VAL A 4 6.17 -1.15 -2.38
N ASN A 5 6.36 0.17 -2.38
CA ASN A 5 6.62 0.93 -1.17
C ASN A 5 5.31 1.21 -0.44
N VAL A 6 5.24 0.81 0.83
CA VAL A 6 4.13 1.14 1.73
C VAL A 6 4.51 2.40 2.51
N LYS A 7 3.74 3.47 2.33
CA LYS A 7 3.98 4.81 2.89
C LYS A 7 3.25 5.02 4.22
N SER A 8 3.76 5.93 5.04
CA SER A 8 3.13 6.33 6.32
C SER A 8 1.87 7.17 6.15
N ALA A 9 1.73 7.86 5.01
CA ALA A 9 0.60 8.73 4.67
C ALA A 9 0.41 8.75 3.13
N PRO A 10 -0.75 9.21 2.63
CA PRO A 10 -1.10 9.19 1.19
C PRO A 10 -0.39 10.31 0.41
N ASP A 11 0.94 10.29 0.41
CA ASP A 11 1.78 11.24 -0.32
C ASP A 11 3.16 10.61 -0.63
N VAL A 12 3.65 10.83 -1.85
CA VAL A 12 4.89 10.24 -2.37
C VAL A 12 6.14 10.63 -1.56
N LYS A 13 6.14 11.82 -0.94
CA LYS A 13 7.23 12.37 -0.13
C LYS A 13 7.26 11.80 1.29
N GLN A 14 6.25 11.03 1.67
CA GLN A 14 6.15 10.45 3.01
C GLN A 14 7.12 9.28 3.16
N LYS A 15 7.45 9.00 4.42
CA LYS A 15 8.36 7.91 4.78
C LYS A 15 7.81 6.58 4.30
N THR A 16 8.67 5.79 3.66
CA THR A 16 8.39 4.38 3.42
C THR A 16 8.52 3.62 4.75
N LEU A 17 7.43 2.99 5.19
CA LEU A 17 7.40 2.16 6.40
C LEU A 17 7.98 0.78 6.12
N MET A 18 7.66 0.22 4.96
CA MET A 18 8.08 -1.12 4.55
C MET A 18 7.94 -1.29 3.04
N VAL A 19 8.55 -2.36 2.53
CA VAL A 19 8.48 -2.76 1.12
C VAL A 19 7.82 -4.13 1.06
N ILE A 20 6.86 -4.30 0.16
CA ILE A 20 6.20 -5.58 -0.10
C ILE A 20 6.49 -6.04 -1.52
N HIS A 21 6.44 -7.34 -1.74
CA HIS A 21 6.57 -7.91 -3.08
C HIS A 21 5.23 -7.94 -3.80
N GLU A 22 5.28 -7.78 -5.12
CA GLU A 22 4.17 -8.05 -6.01
C GLU A 22 3.51 -9.41 -5.69
N GLY A 23 2.18 -9.46 -5.76
CA GLY A 23 1.40 -10.65 -5.39
C GLY A 23 1.05 -10.74 -3.90
N THR A 24 1.62 -9.89 -3.04
CA THR A 24 1.17 -9.75 -1.65
C THR A 24 -0.29 -9.31 -1.62
N LYS A 25 -1.17 -10.16 -1.08
CA LYS A 25 -2.58 -9.81 -0.87
C LYS A 25 -2.70 -8.86 0.31
N VAL A 26 -3.54 -7.84 0.15
CA VAL A 26 -3.80 -6.82 1.18
C VAL A 26 -5.29 -6.57 1.27
N LYS A 27 -5.76 -6.11 2.43
CA LYS A 27 -7.14 -5.67 2.61
C LYS A 27 -7.20 -4.16 2.49
N VAL A 28 -8.06 -3.66 1.60
CA VAL A 28 -8.31 -2.22 1.47
C VAL A 28 -9.21 -1.75 2.62
N LEU A 29 -8.80 -0.71 3.32
CA LEU A 29 -9.53 -0.12 4.44
C LEU A 29 -10.14 1.24 4.09
N GLU A 30 -9.43 2.05 3.32
CA GLU A 30 -9.81 3.43 3.00
C GLU A 30 -9.19 3.84 1.66
N GLN A 31 -9.84 4.75 0.93
CA GLN A 31 -9.30 5.40 -0.25
C GLN A 31 -9.19 6.91 -0.01
N LYS A 32 -8.06 7.51 -0.38
CA LYS A 32 -7.86 8.97 -0.42
C LYS A 32 -7.12 9.36 -1.70
N ALA A 33 -7.81 10.05 -2.60
CA ALA A 33 -7.29 10.39 -3.93
C ALA A 33 -6.70 9.13 -4.61
N ASP A 34 -5.42 9.20 -5.01
CA ASP A 34 -4.71 8.12 -5.67
C ASP A 34 -4.05 7.13 -4.71
N TRP A 35 -4.52 7.05 -3.46
CA TRP A 35 -3.96 6.18 -2.44
C TRP A 35 -5.01 5.31 -1.78
N PHE A 36 -4.60 4.10 -1.43
CA PHE A 36 -5.37 3.20 -0.59
C PHE A 36 -4.63 2.95 0.72
N LYS A 37 -5.36 3.09 1.82
CA LYS A 37 -4.94 2.55 3.10
C LYS A 37 -5.21 1.06 3.09
N VAL A 38 -4.18 0.28 3.39
CA VAL A 38 -4.24 -1.18 3.35
C VAL A 38 -3.78 -1.78 4.66
N GLU A 39 -4.35 -2.93 4.98
CA GLU A 39 -3.90 -3.84 6.04
C GLU A 39 -3.21 -5.03 5.38
N LEU A 40 -1.96 -5.28 5.80
CA LEU A 40 -1.15 -6.41 5.36
C LEU A 40 -1.50 -7.69 6.14
N PRO A 41 -1.12 -8.89 5.65
CA PRO A 41 -1.42 -10.15 6.33
C PRO A 41 -0.87 -10.27 7.76
N ASN A 42 0.16 -9.49 8.10
CA ASN A 42 0.74 -9.44 9.44
C ASN A 42 0.09 -8.38 10.36
N GLY A 43 -0.99 -7.73 9.91
CA GLY A 43 -1.71 -6.68 10.65
C GLY A 43 -1.11 -5.28 10.51
N ASN A 44 0.00 -5.10 9.78
CA ASN A 44 0.58 -3.78 9.57
C ASN A 44 -0.30 -2.93 8.65
N LEU A 45 -0.41 -1.65 8.99
CA LEU A 45 -1.15 -0.67 8.19
C LEU A 45 -0.21 0.25 7.42
N GLY A 46 -0.66 0.71 6.26
CA GLY A 46 0.01 1.77 5.53
C GLY A 46 -0.72 2.16 4.25
N TRP A 47 -0.09 3.05 3.48
CA TRP A 47 -0.66 3.61 2.25
C TRP A 47 0.11 3.13 1.03
N VAL A 48 -0.61 2.73 -0.01
CA VAL A 48 -0.06 2.37 -1.32
C VAL A 48 -0.75 3.16 -2.41
N GLU A 49 -0.03 3.45 -3.48
CA GLU A 49 -0.60 4.12 -4.65
C GLU A 49 -1.62 3.21 -5.35
N ALA A 50 -2.70 3.80 -5.85
CA ALA A 50 -3.76 3.08 -6.57
C ALA A 50 -3.20 2.29 -7.76
N ALA A 51 -2.20 2.83 -8.46
CA ALA A 51 -1.53 2.18 -9.58
C ALA A 51 -0.78 0.88 -9.19
N ALA A 52 -0.43 0.71 -7.91
CA ALA A 52 0.24 -0.49 -7.40
C ALA A 52 -0.74 -1.61 -7.02
N LEU A 53 -2.05 -1.35 -7.02
CA LEU A 53 -3.07 -2.32 -6.67
C LEU A 53 -3.82 -2.83 -7.90
N LYS A 54 -4.07 -4.13 -7.91
CA LYS A 54 -5.00 -4.79 -8.82
C LYS A 54 -6.13 -5.42 -8.00
N MET A 55 -7.34 -4.87 -8.13
CA MET A 55 -8.54 -5.46 -7.55
C MET A 55 -8.98 -6.64 -8.41
N ILE A 56 -9.30 -7.76 -7.77
CA ILE A 56 -9.74 -9.01 -8.41
C ILE A 56 -11.10 -9.43 -7.86
#